data_AF-A0A7S2SUJ7-F1
#
_entry.id   AF-A0A7S2SUJ7-F1
#
_cell.length_a   1.000
_cell.length_b   1.000
_cell.length_c   1.000
_cell.angle_alpha   90.00
_cell.angle_beta   90.00
_cell.angle_gamma   90.00
#
_symmetry.space_group_name_H-M   'P 1'
#
loop_
_entity.id
_entity.type
_entity.pdbx_description
1 polymer ?
#
loop_
_entity_poly.entity_id
_entity_poly.type
_entity_poly.pdbx_seq_one_letter_code
_entity_poly.pdbx_strand_id
1 'polypeptide(L)'
;MVATIGYMIQKWGIHMPLYLGPSGSNGFHPESSKDWLLSSTTGVTFSDIAKAAPLDSIYMVPAAGWLQVLFAAGLFELTAYKRQWMDERPIPGDYGYDPLGFTKREGGWESEELTKLRMMEIKNGRVAMMA
;
A
#
# COMPACT_ATOMS: atom_id res chain seq x y z
N MET A 1 5.34 0.21 7.16
CA MET A 1 5.87 -0.44 5.94
C MET A 1 5.31 0.22 4.68
N VAL A 2 4.01 0.08 4.39
CA VAL A 2 3.41 0.66 3.15
C VAL A 2 3.48 2.19 3.14
N ALA A 3 3.18 2.85 4.27
CA ALA A 3 3.24 4.31 4.39
C ALA A 3 4.64 4.90 4.09
N THR A 4 5.71 4.19 4.49
CA THR A 4 7.10 4.60 4.25
C THR A 4 7.40 4.71 2.75
N ILE A 5 6.92 3.74 1.97
CA ILE A 5 7.07 3.75 0.50
C ILE A 5 6.14 4.81 -0.12
N GLY A 6 4.90 4.93 0.36
CA GLY A 6 3.95 5.94 -0.11
C GLY A 6 4.50 7.36 0.04
N TYR A 7 5.09 7.68 1.19
CA TYR A 7 5.75 8.96 1.42
C TYR A 7 6.96 9.15 0.50
N MET A 8 7.79 8.12 0.31
CA MET A 8 8.93 8.18 -0.61
C MET A 8 8.50 8.48 -2.05
N ILE A 9 7.47 7.78 -2.54
CA ILE A 9 6.91 7.98 -3.89
C ILE A 9 6.36 9.41 -4.04
N GLN A 10 5.58 9.88 -3.07
CA GLN A 10 5.03 11.23 -3.07
C GLN A 10 6.14 12.29 -3.03
N LYS A 11 7.18 12.08 -2.22
CA LYS A 11 8.33 12.99 -2.13
C LYS A 11 9.13 13.04 -3.43
N TRP A 12 9.18 11.94 -4.18
CA TRP A 12 9.79 11.89 -5.50
C TRP A 12 8.86 12.44 -6.60
N GLY A 13 7.60 12.75 -6.30
CA GLY A 13 6.63 13.29 -7.25
C GLY A 13 6.20 12.30 -8.33
N ILE A 14 6.43 10.99 -8.12
CA ILE A 14 6.04 9.97 -9.09
C ILE A 14 4.52 9.76 -8.99
N HIS A 15 3.85 9.88 -10.13
CA HIS A 15 2.39 9.84 -10.20
C HIS A 15 1.91 9.02 -11.40
N MET A 16 0.61 8.71 -11.42
CA MET A 16 0.00 8.09 -12.59
C MET A 16 -0.19 9.15 -13.69
N PRO A 17 0.02 8.81 -14.98
CA PRO A 17 0.43 7.51 -15.53
C PRO A 17 1.96 7.25 -15.42
N LEU A 18 2.32 6.02 -15.03
CA LEU A 18 3.72 5.59 -14.98
C LEU A 18 4.28 5.37 -16.38
N TYR A 19 5.48 5.89 -16.64
CA TYR A 19 6.16 5.70 -17.92
C TYR A 19 7.68 5.78 -17.77
N LEU A 20 8.38 4.81 -18.35
CA LEU A 20 9.84 4.68 -18.19
C LEU A 20 10.66 5.67 -19.03
N GLY A 21 10.05 6.27 -20.05
CA GLY A 21 10.74 7.23 -20.92
C GLY A 21 10.72 8.66 -20.37
N PRO A 22 11.40 9.60 -21.04
CA PRO A 22 11.59 10.96 -20.56
C PRO A 22 10.33 11.83 -20.58
N SER A 23 9.22 11.33 -21.15
CA SER A 23 7.97 12.08 -21.34
C SER A 23 6.85 11.71 -20.35
N GLY A 24 7.15 10.92 -19.31
CA GLY A 24 6.17 10.47 -18.35
C GLY A 24 6.79 10.09 -17.00
N SER A 25 5.92 9.86 -16.02
CA SER A 25 6.34 9.84 -14.62
C SER A 25 7.16 8.60 -14.25
N ASN A 26 8.39 8.82 -13.81
CA ASN A 26 9.31 7.82 -13.26
C ASN A 26 10.27 8.45 -12.23
N GLY A 27 11.17 7.65 -11.67
CA GLY A 27 12.12 8.12 -10.64
C GLY A 27 13.18 9.11 -11.10
N PHE A 28 13.36 9.32 -12.41
CA PHE A 28 14.28 10.32 -12.97
C PHE A 28 13.54 11.55 -13.52
N HIS A 29 12.34 11.35 -14.07
CA HIS A 29 11.48 12.36 -14.65
C HIS A 29 10.10 12.25 -14.02
N PRO A 30 9.80 13.04 -12.96
CA PRO A 30 8.50 12.96 -12.30
C PRO A 30 7.37 13.60 -13.11
N GLU A 31 7.70 14.54 -14.00
CA GLU A 31 6.73 15.25 -14.82
C GLU A 31 6.19 14.39 -15.97
N SER A 32 4.86 14.36 -16.10
CA SER A 32 4.18 13.70 -17.22
C SER A 32 3.69 14.69 -18.25
N SER A 33 3.82 14.32 -19.53
CA SER A 33 3.19 15.06 -20.64
C SER A 33 1.68 14.82 -20.75
N LYS A 34 1.17 13.77 -20.11
CA LYS A 34 -0.26 13.42 -20.07
C LYS A 34 -0.72 13.29 -18.63
N ASP A 35 -1.64 14.16 -18.24
CA ASP A 35 -2.19 14.16 -16.89
C ASP A 35 -3.57 13.50 -16.88
N TRP A 36 -3.70 12.44 -16.11
CA TRP A 36 -4.98 11.77 -15.88
C TRP A 36 -5.74 12.48 -14.75
N LEU A 37 -7.06 12.49 -14.86
CA LEU A 37 -7.94 13.03 -13.84
C LEU A 37 -8.10 12.01 -12.71
N LEU A 38 -7.88 12.45 -11.46
CA LEU A 38 -8.26 11.68 -10.27
C LEU A 38 -9.77 11.77 -10.04
N SER A 39 -10.36 12.94 -10.29
CA SER A 39 -11.78 13.21 -10.05
C SER A 39 -12.37 14.03 -11.18
N SER A 40 -13.37 13.49 -11.85
CA SER A 40 -14.08 14.17 -12.94
C SER A 40 -14.99 15.29 -12.44
N THR A 41 -15.47 15.22 -11.19
CA THR A 41 -16.36 16.22 -10.58
C THR A 41 -15.62 17.42 -10.01
N THR A 42 -14.44 17.21 -9.41
CA THR A 42 -13.63 18.32 -8.84
C THR A 42 -12.50 18.77 -9.77
N GLY A 43 -12.22 18.03 -10.85
CA GLY A 43 -11.20 18.37 -11.84
C GLY A 43 -9.75 18.15 -11.39
N VAL A 44 -9.54 17.60 -10.19
CA VAL A 44 -8.19 17.37 -9.63
C VAL A 44 -7.46 16.30 -10.45
N THR A 45 -6.23 16.59 -10.88
CA THR A 45 -5.36 15.64 -11.60
C THR A 45 -4.38 14.93 -10.67
N PHE A 46 -3.82 13.82 -11.12
CA PHE A 46 -2.74 13.14 -10.39
C PHE A 46 -1.45 13.98 -10.33
N SER A 47 -1.19 14.82 -11.34
CA SER A 47 0.01 15.68 -11.36
C SER A 47 -0.07 16.80 -10.33
N ASP A 48 -1.26 17.38 -10.14
CA ASP A 48 -1.45 18.46 -9.14
C ASP A 48 -1.14 17.99 -7.73
N ILE A 49 -1.56 16.77 -7.40
CA ILE A 49 -1.30 16.14 -6.09
C ILE A 49 0.19 15.85 -5.92
N ALA A 50 0.88 15.42 -6.98
CA ALA A 50 2.30 15.10 -6.94
C ALA A 50 3.18 16.33 -6.71
N LYS A 51 2.74 17.51 -7.19
CA LYS A 51 3.45 18.79 -7.02
C LYS A 51 3.23 19.40 -5.63
N ALA A 52 2.21 18.98 -4.90
CA ALA A 52 1.93 19.47 -3.55
C ALA A 52 2.87 18.85 -2.51
N ALA A 53 3.08 19.56 -1.39
CA ALA A 53 3.84 19.02 -0.28
C ALA A 53 3.16 17.73 0.25
N PRO A 54 3.92 16.71 0.72
CA PRO A 54 3.35 15.42 1.08
C PRO A 54 2.27 15.43 2.18
N LEU A 55 2.26 16.46 3.04
CA LEU A 55 1.22 16.62 4.06
C LEU A 55 -0.03 17.33 3.51
N ASP A 56 0.16 18.24 2.56
CA ASP A 56 -0.93 18.99 1.93
C ASP A 56 -1.68 18.13 0.91
N SER A 57 -0.97 17.22 0.23
CA SER A 57 -1.53 16.31 -0.77
C SER A 57 -2.63 15.40 -0.22
N ILE A 58 -2.62 15.13 1.10
CA ILE A 58 -3.65 14.34 1.79
C ILE A 58 -5.02 15.03 1.70
N TYR A 59 -5.06 16.36 1.79
CA TYR A 59 -6.30 17.14 1.75
C TYR A 59 -6.83 17.36 0.33
N MET A 60 -6.02 17.09 -0.70
CA MET A 60 -6.44 17.18 -2.10
C MET A 60 -7.28 15.97 -2.54
N VAL A 61 -7.28 14.89 -1.77
CA VAL A 61 -8.07 13.68 -2.06
C VAL A 61 -9.56 13.94 -1.79
N PRO A 62 -10.46 13.77 -2.78
CA PRO A 62 -11.88 13.98 -2.58
C PRO A 62 -12.50 13.01 -1.55
N ALA A 63 -13.54 13.47 -0.85
CA ALA A 63 -14.23 12.69 0.18
C ALA A 63 -14.77 11.33 -0.30
N ALA A 64 -15.16 11.23 -1.58
CA ALA A 64 -15.61 9.97 -2.17
C ALA A 64 -14.51 8.89 -2.15
N GLY A 65 -13.25 9.26 -2.36
CA GLY A 65 -12.11 8.35 -2.30
C GLY A 65 -11.88 7.84 -0.87
N TRP A 66 -11.97 8.73 0.13
CA TRP A 66 -11.87 8.35 1.54
C TRP A 66 -12.93 7.35 1.98
N LEU A 67 -14.18 7.53 1.52
CA LEU A 67 -15.26 6.58 1.82
C LEU A 67 -14.97 5.19 1.23
N GLN A 68 -14.48 5.13 -0.01
CA GLN A 68 -14.11 3.87 -0.66
C GLN A 68 -12.97 3.16 0.07
N VAL A 69 -11.93 3.91 0.48
CA VAL A 69 -10.79 3.38 1.25
C VAL A 69 -11.25 2.84 2.60
N LEU A 70 -12.07 3.61 3.34
CA LEU A 70 -12.61 3.18 4.62
C LEU A 70 -13.47 1.93 4.48
N PHE A 71 -14.31 1.86 3.45
CA PHE A 71 -15.13 0.68 3.18
C PHE A 71 -14.29 -0.56 2.85
N ALA A 72 -13.31 -0.43 1.94
CA ALA A 72 -12.43 -1.54 1.57
C ALA A 72 -11.57 -2.03 2.75
N ALA A 73 -10.98 -1.10 3.50
CA ALA A 73 -10.20 -1.41 4.70
C ALA A 73 -11.09 -2.03 5.79
N GLY A 74 -12.29 -1.50 6.00
CA GLY A 74 -13.25 -2.03 6.96
C GLY A 74 -13.70 -3.45 6.63
N LEU A 75 -14.00 -3.76 5.36
CA LEU A 75 -14.31 -5.13 4.94
C LEU A 75 -13.14 -6.08 5.19
N PHE A 76 -11.91 -5.65 4.86
CA PHE A 76 -10.73 -6.46 5.10
C PHE A 76 -10.52 -6.73 6.59
N GLU A 77 -10.68 -5.71 7.44
CA GLU A 77 -10.55 -5.81 8.89
C GLU A 77 -11.61 -6.77 9.50
N LEU A 78 -12.85 -6.73 9.01
CA LEU A 78 -13.89 -7.67 9.44
C LEU A 78 -13.55 -9.12 9.09
N THR A 79 -13.00 -9.36 7.90
CA THR A 79 -12.55 -10.71 7.51
C THR A 79 -11.33 -11.17 8.30
N ALA A 80 -10.41 -10.26 8.62
CA ALA A 80 -9.26 -10.52 9.46
C ALA A 80 -9.69 -10.87 10.89
N TYR A 81 -10.66 -10.13 11.44
CA TYR A 81 -11.24 -10.39 12.75
C TYR A 81 -11.83 -11.80 12.84
N LYS A 82 -12.68 -12.15 11.88
CA LYS A 82 -13.29 -13.49 11.82
C LYS A 82 -12.21 -14.58 11.78
N ARG A 83 -11.23 -14.47 10.87
CA ARG A 83 -10.27 -15.55 10.63
C ARG A 83 -9.30 -15.77 11.78
N GLN A 84 -8.94 -14.74 12.53
CA GLN A 84 -7.99 -14.92 13.63
C GLN A 84 -8.67 -15.19 14.98
N TRP A 85 -9.76 -14.49 15.28
CA TRP A 85 -10.43 -14.62 16.58
C TRP A 85 -11.57 -15.63 16.58
N MET A 86 -12.36 -15.75 15.51
CA MET A 86 -13.47 -16.72 15.47
C MET A 86 -13.03 -18.11 15.04
N ASP A 87 -12.07 -18.21 14.12
CA ASP A 87 -11.52 -19.50 13.68
C ASP A 87 -10.32 -19.96 14.55
N GLU A 88 -10.02 -19.24 15.65
CA GLU A 88 -9.00 -19.55 16.67
C GLU A 88 -7.64 -19.99 16.09
N ARG A 89 -7.12 -19.23 15.13
CA ARG A 89 -5.83 -19.56 14.50
C ARG A 89 -4.68 -19.38 15.52
N PRO A 90 -3.81 -20.39 15.69
CA PRO A 90 -2.76 -20.37 16.71
C PRO A 90 -1.63 -19.38 16.40
N ILE A 91 -1.52 -18.94 15.14
CA ILE A 91 -0.45 -18.06 14.65
C ILE A 91 -0.99 -16.63 14.50
N PRO A 92 -0.42 -15.64 15.21
CA PRO A 92 -0.83 -14.26 15.06
C PRO A 92 -0.42 -13.72 13.69
N GLY A 93 -1.35 -13.02 13.03
CA GLY A 93 -1.17 -12.43 11.71
C GLY A 93 -1.53 -13.37 10.56
N ASP A 94 -2.01 -14.58 10.84
CA ASP A 94 -2.45 -15.51 9.80
C ASP A 94 -3.92 -15.27 9.40
N TYR A 95 -4.13 -14.31 8.50
CA TYR A 95 -5.44 -14.06 7.91
C TYR A 95 -5.73 -14.88 6.66
N GLY A 96 -4.85 -15.79 6.24
CA GLY A 96 -5.01 -16.56 4.99
C GLY A 96 -4.99 -15.69 3.72
N TYR A 97 -4.32 -14.55 3.77
CA TYR A 97 -4.03 -13.71 2.61
C TYR A 97 -2.68 -14.14 2.01
N ASP A 98 -2.73 -15.13 1.11
CA ASP A 98 -1.55 -15.68 0.44
C ASP A 98 -1.84 -15.91 -1.05
N PRO A 99 -1.74 -14.86 -1.90
CA PRO A 99 -2.05 -14.96 -3.33
C PRO A 99 -1.10 -15.91 -4.10
N LEU A 100 0.14 -16.04 -3.65
CA LEU A 100 1.19 -16.83 -4.32
C LEU A 100 1.39 -18.22 -3.69
N GLY A 101 0.75 -18.51 -2.56
CA GLY A 101 0.76 -19.83 -1.93
C GLY A 101 2.04 -20.18 -1.16
N PHE A 102 2.79 -19.20 -0.65
CA PHE A 102 4.03 -19.42 0.10
C PHE A 102 3.86 -20.27 1.37
N THR A 103 2.64 -20.39 1.89
CA THR A 103 2.30 -21.16 3.10
C THR A 103 1.98 -22.64 2.81
N LYS A 104 1.82 -23.04 1.54
CA LYS A 104 1.44 -24.41 1.12
C LYS A 104 2.63 -25.35 0.85
N ARG A 105 3.83 -24.96 1.25
CA ARG A 105 5.06 -25.75 1.07
C ARG A 105 5.18 -26.90 2.07
N GLU A 106 6.09 -27.83 1.78
CA GLU A 106 6.46 -28.91 2.70
C GLU A 106 6.94 -28.34 4.04
N GLY A 107 6.47 -28.93 5.14
CA GLY A 107 6.70 -28.42 6.50
C GLY A 107 5.68 -27.39 6.99
N GLY A 108 4.78 -26.91 6.12
CA GLY A 108 3.69 -26.01 6.49
C GLY A 108 4.17 -24.80 7.31
N TRP A 109 3.40 -24.42 8.33
CA TRP A 109 3.66 -23.27 9.21
C TRP A 109 4.89 -23.40 10.12
N GLU A 110 5.42 -24.61 10.31
CA GLU A 110 6.58 -24.88 11.16
C GLU A 110 7.91 -24.88 10.38
N SER A 111 7.85 -24.71 9.06
CA SER A 111 9.04 -24.59 8.22
C SER A 111 9.98 -23.47 8.72
N GLU A 112 11.27 -23.78 8.82
CA GLU A 112 12.32 -22.83 9.23
C GLU A 112 12.33 -21.56 8.37
N GLU A 113 11.96 -21.70 7.09
CA GLU A 113 11.87 -20.57 6.17
C GLU A 113 10.69 -19.63 6.50
N LEU A 114 9.53 -20.17 6.92
CA LEU A 114 8.40 -19.34 7.35
C LEU A 114 8.67 -18.64 8.67
N THR A 115 9.27 -19.33 9.64
CA THR A 115 9.62 -18.70 10.92
C THR A 115 10.64 -17.59 10.72
N LYS A 116 11.62 -17.79 9.84
CA LYS A 116 12.56 -16.75 9.41
C LYS A 116 11.86 -15.57 8.73
N LEU A 117 10.94 -15.81 7.79
CA LEU A 117 10.19 -14.76 7.08
C LEU A 117 9.34 -13.93 8.04
N ARG A 118 8.64 -14.55 9.00
CA ARG A 118 7.88 -13.85 10.05
C ARG A 118 8.77 -12.95 10.90
N MET A 119 9.95 -13.43 11.27
CA MET A 119 10.93 -12.62 12.00
C MET A 119 11.47 -11.46 11.16
N MET A 120 11.69 -11.65 9.87
CA MET A 120 12.09 -10.57 8.95
C MET A 120 10.98 -9.54 8.79
N GLU A 121 9.72 -9.96 8.65
CA GLU A 121 8.55 -9.08 8.57
C GLU A 121 8.44 -8.18 9.82
N ILE A 122 8.55 -8.74 11.02
CA ILE A 122 8.50 -7.97 12.27
C ILE A 122 9.65 -6.96 12.34
N LYS A 123 10.88 -7.37 11.97
CA LYS A 123 12.04 -6.46 11.97
C LYS A 123 11.86 -5.32 10.97
N ASN A 124 11.43 -5.62 9.75
CA ASN A 124 11.13 -4.61 8.73
C ASN A 124 9.98 -3.69 9.17
N GLY A 125 8.97 -4.24 9.84
CA GLY A 125 7.90 -3.48 10.47
C GLY A 125 8.41 -2.48 11.49
N ARG A 126 9.30 -2.91 12.40
CA ARG A 126 9.92 -2.02 13.41
C ARG A 126 10.75 -0.91 12.77
N VAL A 127 11.57 -1.24 11.77
CA VAL A 127 12.34 -0.24 11.03
C VAL A 127 11.40 0.78 10.39
N ALA A 128 10.34 0.32 9.74
CA ALA A 128 9.39 1.18 9.06
C ALA A 128 8.47 2.00 9.99
N MET A 129 8.39 1.69 11.29
CA MET A 129 7.70 2.54 12.28
C MET A 129 8.61 3.64 12.83
N MET A 130 9.93 3.41 12.82
CA MET A 130 10.93 4.35 13.32
C MET A 130 11.49 5.28 12.24
N ALA A 131 11.32 4.92 10.97
CA ALA A 131 11.76 5.66 9.78
C ALA A 131 10.68 6.61 9.27
#